data_AF-A0AAV0RTY4-F1
#
_entry.id   AF-A0AAV0RTY4-F1
#
_cell.length_a   1.000
_cell.length_b   1.000
_cell.length_c   1.000
_cell.angle_alpha   90.00
_cell.angle_beta   90.00
_cell.angle_gamma   90.00
#
_symmetry.space_group_name_H-M   'P 1'
#
loop_
_entity.id
_entity.type
_entity.pdbx_description
1 polymer ?
#
loop_
_entity_poly.entity_id
_entity_poly.type
_entity_poly.pdbx_seq_one_letter_code
_entity_poly.pdbx_strand_id
1 'polypeptide(L)'
;MVWVVQIGCGQKKAKHLTKPEVGHFRAQGVPLKRKLREFPVTEDALLPLGTSLGVRHFVPGQYVDVTGITMGKGFQGGMKRHGFKGGPASHGASLSHRSIGSTGQRDAPEVFKGKKMPGRMGGKQRTVKNVWIYKIDPVRNLIWVKGQVPGAEGNFVFIKDAVYRKHEISLLPFPTYFRGEGTEDTLEPLVADLGDVDPFMLGD
;
A
#
# COMPACT_ATOMS: atom_id res chain seq x y z
N MET A 1 8.58 -9.61 22.73
CA MET A 1 8.93 -8.18 22.54
C MET A 1 8.71 -7.86 21.07
N VAL A 2 8.11 -6.72 20.72
CA VAL A 2 7.90 -6.33 19.31
C VAL A 2 8.86 -5.21 18.99
N TRP A 3 9.80 -5.46 18.08
CA TRP A 3 10.71 -4.44 17.56
C TRP A 3 10.04 -3.73 16.39
N VAL A 4 10.11 -2.39 16.39
CA VAL A 4 9.48 -1.55 15.35
C VAL A 4 10.41 -0.42 14.95
N VAL A 5 10.43 -0.11 13.66
CA VAL A 5 11.10 1.08 13.12
C VAL A 5 10.02 2.03 12.60
N GLN A 6 10.08 3.28 13.06
CA GLN A 6 9.17 4.33 12.59
C GLN A 6 9.83 5.12 11.47
N ILE A 7 9.20 5.13 10.30
CA ILE A 7 9.70 5.78 9.10
C ILE A 7 8.83 6.99 8.78
N GLY A 8 9.48 8.10 8.43
CA GLY A 8 8.83 9.35 8.06
C GLY A 8 8.99 9.71 6.58
N CYS A 9 7.88 10.05 5.92
CA CYS A 9 7.83 10.41 4.50
C CYS A 9 7.30 11.85 4.28
N GLY A 10 7.83 12.50 3.23
CA GLY A 10 7.48 13.86 2.82
C GLY A 10 8.00 14.94 3.76
N GLN A 11 7.96 16.19 3.33
CA GLN A 11 8.37 17.35 4.14
C GLN A 11 7.14 18.14 4.58
N LYS A 12 7.20 18.71 5.80
CA LYS A 12 6.14 19.58 6.32
C LYS A 12 6.74 20.69 7.16
N LYS A 13 6.32 21.93 6.90
CA LYS A 13 6.75 23.12 7.68
C LYS A 13 6.22 23.03 9.11
N ALA A 14 6.98 23.54 10.08
CA ALA A 14 6.61 23.52 11.51
C ALA A 14 5.21 24.10 11.77
N LYS A 15 4.84 25.19 11.07
CA LYS A 15 3.53 25.85 11.21
C LYS A 15 2.32 24.97 10.80
N HIS A 16 2.53 23.90 10.05
CA HIS A 16 1.46 22.98 9.65
C HIS A 16 1.39 21.73 10.56
N LEU A 17 2.33 21.57 11.48
CA LEU A 17 2.36 20.48 12.45
C LEU A 17 1.80 20.95 13.79
N THR A 18 1.27 20.00 14.55
CA THR A 18 0.84 20.26 15.93
C THR A 18 2.06 20.38 16.84
N LYS A 19 1.94 21.11 17.96
CA LYS A 19 3.05 21.29 18.91
C LYS A 19 3.64 19.96 19.42
N PRO A 20 2.84 18.92 19.75
CA PRO A 20 3.39 17.63 20.18
C PRO A 20 4.20 16.93 19.08
N GLU A 21 3.76 16.96 17.82
CA GLU A 21 4.50 16.38 16.70
C GLU A 21 5.86 17.07 16.54
N VAL A 22 5.89 18.41 16.62
CA VAL A 22 7.16 19.18 16.56
C VAL A 22 8.08 18.83 17.72
N GLY A 23 7.54 18.70 18.94
CA GLY A 23 8.31 18.27 20.11
C GLY A 23 8.91 16.86 19.94
N HIS A 24 8.12 15.93 19.41
CA HIS A 24 8.56 14.57 19.12
C HIS A 24 9.72 14.53 18.12
N PHE A 25 9.62 15.23 16.99
CA PHE A 25 10.72 15.29 16.01
C PHE A 25 11.97 15.97 16.56
N ARG A 26 11.82 17.03 17.37
CA ARG A 26 12.94 17.75 18.00
C ARG A 26 13.69 16.90 19.02
N ALA A 27 12.96 16.14 19.85
CA ALA A 27 13.56 15.23 20.83
C ALA A 27 14.42 14.15 20.17
N GLN A 28 14.05 13.73 18.96
CA GLN A 28 14.77 12.72 18.18
C GLN A 28 15.84 13.31 17.24
N GLY A 29 15.96 14.65 17.15
CA GLY A 29 16.95 15.30 16.28
C GLY A 29 16.73 15.11 14.78
N VAL A 30 15.54 14.69 14.35
CA VAL A 30 15.24 14.37 12.94
C VAL A 30 14.45 15.49 12.22
N PRO A 31 14.55 15.61 10.89
CA PRO A 31 13.76 16.55 10.12
C PRO A 31 12.25 16.28 10.22
N LEU A 32 11.44 17.35 10.18
CA LEU A 32 9.98 17.29 10.20
C LEU A 32 9.41 16.57 8.95
N LYS A 33 8.63 15.51 9.17
CA LYS A 33 8.02 14.72 8.09
C LYS A 33 6.51 14.90 7.99
N ARG A 34 5.94 14.66 6.80
CA ARG A 34 4.49 14.82 6.53
C ARG A 34 3.66 13.63 7.03
N LYS A 35 4.21 12.41 7.00
CA LYS A 35 3.54 11.20 7.47
C LYS A 35 4.53 10.28 8.19
N LEU A 36 4.13 9.72 9.33
CA LEU A 36 4.85 8.68 10.04
C LEU A 36 4.14 7.34 9.90
N ARG A 37 4.89 6.25 9.80
CA ARG A 37 4.38 4.88 9.83
C ARG A 37 5.39 3.95 10.47
N GLU A 38 4.90 2.99 11.25
CA GLU A 38 5.71 1.96 11.88
C GLU A 38 5.74 0.70 11.03
N PHE A 39 6.91 0.05 11.02
CA PHE A 39 7.16 -1.23 10.39
C PHE A 39 7.69 -2.18 11.47
N PRO A 40 7.00 -3.30 11.72
CA PRO A 40 7.52 -4.33 12.59
C PRO A 40 8.72 -4.99 11.91
N VAL A 41 9.82 -5.11 12.66
CA VAL A 41 11.09 -5.66 12.18
C VAL A 41 11.63 -6.68 13.17
N THR A 42 12.64 -7.42 12.77
CA THR A 42 13.45 -8.25 13.67
C THR A 42 14.53 -7.39 14.35
N GLU A 43 15.15 -7.91 15.41
CA GLU A 43 16.13 -7.17 16.22
C GLU A 43 17.39 -6.79 15.45
N ASP A 44 17.83 -7.67 14.56
CA ASP A 44 18.96 -7.51 13.65
C ASP A 44 18.70 -6.48 12.52
N ALA A 45 17.43 -6.15 12.27
CA ALA A 45 17.02 -5.19 11.26
C ALA A 45 16.81 -3.76 11.80
N LEU A 46 17.26 -3.48 13.02
CA LEU A 46 17.18 -2.14 13.62
C LEU A 46 18.14 -1.16 12.93
N LEU A 47 17.62 0.03 12.62
CA LEU A 47 18.39 1.11 11.99
C LEU A 47 18.68 2.23 13.00
N PRO A 48 19.85 2.90 12.90
CA PRO A 48 20.12 4.07 13.71
C PRO A 48 19.17 5.22 13.34
N LEU A 49 18.83 6.04 14.34
CA LEU A 49 17.97 7.20 14.15
C LEU A 49 18.58 8.17 13.12
N GLY A 50 17.75 8.72 12.23
CA GLY A 50 18.18 9.65 11.20
C GLY A 50 18.71 9.01 9.90
N THR A 51 18.78 7.67 9.83
CA THR A 51 19.12 6.96 8.60
C THR A 51 18.14 7.31 7.48
N SER A 52 18.66 7.79 6.35
CA SER A 52 17.84 8.10 5.17
C SER A 52 17.62 6.86 4.33
N LEU A 53 16.35 6.53 4.06
CA LEU A 53 15.97 5.41 3.20
C LEU A 53 15.65 5.92 1.80
N GLY A 54 16.35 5.37 0.81
CA GLY A 54 16.11 5.63 -0.61
C GLY A 54 15.47 4.44 -1.31
N VAL A 55 15.23 4.58 -2.61
CA VAL A 55 14.62 3.52 -3.42
C VAL A 55 15.49 2.28 -3.60
N ARG A 56 16.81 2.42 -3.43
CA ARG A 56 17.80 1.31 -3.46
C ARG A 56 17.69 0.34 -2.29
N HIS A 57 16.84 0.63 -1.30
CA HIS A 57 16.43 -0.38 -0.32
C HIS A 57 15.75 -1.59 -0.98
N PHE A 58 15.16 -1.39 -2.16
CA PHE A 58 14.57 -2.44 -2.96
C PHE A 58 15.42 -2.75 -4.18
N VAL A 59 15.31 -3.97 -4.69
CA VAL A 59 16.02 -4.46 -5.87
C VAL A 59 15.02 -4.71 -7.01
N PRO A 60 15.28 -4.28 -8.26
CA PRO A 60 14.44 -4.64 -9.39
C PRO A 60 14.36 -6.17 -9.52
N GLY A 61 13.18 -6.73 -9.83
CA GLY A 61 12.99 -8.18 -9.83
C GLY A 61 12.22 -8.69 -8.60
N GLN A 62 12.31 -8.00 -7.46
CA GLN A 62 11.66 -8.45 -6.24
C GLN A 62 10.14 -8.22 -6.23
N TYR A 63 9.43 -8.99 -5.40
CA TYR A 63 8.01 -8.79 -5.10
C TYR A 63 7.81 -8.02 -3.80
N VAL A 64 6.83 -7.10 -3.79
CA VAL A 64 6.48 -6.25 -2.65
C VAL A 64 4.98 -6.24 -2.39
N ASP A 65 4.60 -5.97 -1.14
CA ASP A 65 3.22 -5.69 -0.74
C ASP A 65 3.03 -4.17 -0.63
N VAL A 66 2.09 -3.64 -1.41
CA VAL A 66 1.78 -2.19 -1.46
C VAL A 66 0.48 -1.93 -0.72
N THR A 67 0.55 -1.14 0.35
CA THR A 67 -0.59 -0.77 1.19
C THR A 67 -0.91 0.70 1.04
N GLY A 68 -2.19 1.03 0.86
CA GLY A 68 -2.62 2.41 0.69
C GLY A 68 -4.10 2.61 0.98
N ILE A 69 -4.53 3.87 1.00
CA ILE A 69 -5.93 4.23 1.15
C ILE A 69 -6.58 4.23 -0.22
N THR A 70 -7.53 3.33 -0.43
CA THR A 70 -8.28 3.21 -1.68
C THR A 70 -9.08 4.47 -2.00
N MET A 71 -9.25 4.78 -3.29
CA MET A 71 -10.04 5.92 -3.75
C MET A 71 -11.48 5.85 -3.21
N GLY A 72 -11.94 6.93 -2.60
CA GLY A 72 -13.30 7.06 -2.07
C GLY A 72 -14.32 7.18 -3.20
N LYS A 73 -15.45 6.46 -3.08
CA LYS A 73 -16.57 6.54 -4.03
C LYS A 73 -17.85 7.08 -3.38
N GLY A 74 -17.81 7.55 -2.14
CA GLY A 74 -19.01 8.01 -1.41
C GLY A 74 -19.97 6.87 -1.05
N PHE A 75 -21.27 7.18 -0.87
CA PHE A 75 -22.31 6.19 -0.63
C PHE A 75 -22.65 5.44 -1.92
N GLN A 76 -22.60 4.12 -1.90
CA GLN A 76 -22.87 3.27 -3.06
C GLN A 76 -23.98 2.26 -2.77
N GLY A 77 -24.86 2.06 -3.76
CA GLY A 77 -25.93 1.07 -3.72
C GLY A 77 -25.41 -0.38 -3.71
N GLY A 78 -26.27 -1.34 -3.36
CA GLY A 78 -25.90 -2.76 -3.24
C GLY A 78 -25.28 -3.36 -4.51
N MET A 79 -25.80 -2.98 -5.69
CA MET A 79 -25.27 -3.43 -6.98
C MET A 79 -23.81 -3.01 -7.19
N LYS A 80 -23.48 -1.73 -7.00
CA LYS A 80 -22.12 -1.22 -7.23
C LYS A 80 -21.15 -1.57 -6.10
N ARG A 81 -21.63 -1.66 -4.86
CA ARG A 81 -20.80 -1.95 -3.69
C ARG A 81 -20.43 -3.43 -3.58
N HIS A 82 -21.37 -4.32 -3.90
CA HIS A 82 -21.25 -5.78 -3.67
C HIS A 82 -21.43 -6.63 -4.92
N GLY A 83 -21.66 -6.03 -6.09
CA GLY A 83 -21.89 -6.77 -7.34
C GLY A 83 -23.25 -7.47 -7.42
N PHE A 84 -24.26 -6.98 -6.69
CA PHE A 84 -25.60 -7.58 -6.74
C PHE A 84 -26.25 -7.44 -8.12
N LYS A 85 -26.98 -8.47 -8.55
CA LYS A 85 -27.85 -8.41 -9.73
C LYS A 85 -29.05 -7.51 -9.43
N GLY A 86 -29.55 -6.83 -10.46
CA GLY A 86 -30.79 -6.05 -10.39
C GLY A 86 -32.01 -6.96 -10.57
N GLY A 87 -33.19 -6.42 -10.26
CA GLY A 87 -34.46 -7.04 -10.65
C GLY A 87 -34.70 -6.93 -12.15
N PRO A 88 -35.71 -7.63 -12.70
CA PRO A 88 -36.09 -7.51 -14.11
C PRO A 88 -36.42 -6.05 -14.46
N ALA A 89 -36.10 -5.65 -15.69
CA ALA A 89 -36.37 -4.30 -16.19
C ALA A 89 -37.77 -4.17 -16.84
N SER A 90 -38.38 -5.27 -17.25
CA SER A 90 -39.69 -5.36 -17.92
C SER A 90 -40.61 -6.38 -17.23
N HIS A 91 -41.77 -6.67 -17.83
CA HIS A 91 -42.76 -7.65 -17.34
C HIS A 91 -43.33 -7.33 -15.94
N GLY A 92 -43.83 -6.11 -15.75
CA GLY A 92 -44.53 -5.71 -14.52
C GLY A 92 -43.64 -5.34 -13.34
N ALA A 93 -42.31 -5.27 -13.53
CA ALA A 93 -41.40 -4.72 -12.54
C ALA A 93 -41.65 -3.21 -12.37
N SER A 94 -41.96 -2.79 -11.14
CA SER A 94 -42.30 -1.39 -10.84
C SER A 94 -41.08 -0.55 -10.43
N LEU A 95 -40.72 -0.52 -9.14
CA LEU A 95 -39.69 0.39 -8.59
C LEU A 95 -38.44 -0.33 -8.06
N SER A 96 -38.40 -1.66 -8.18
CA SER A 96 -37.42 -2.51 -7.49
C SER A 96 -36.20 -2.89 -8.34
N HIS A 97 -36.02 -2.33 -9.54
CA HIS A 97 -34.96 -2.70 -10.49
C HIS A 97 -33.54 -2.71 -9.88
N ARG A 98 -33.25 -1.78 -8.96
CA ARG A 98 -31.94 -1.66 -8.29
C ARG A 98 -32.00 -1.93 -6.79
N SER A 99 -33.10 -2.51 -6.31
CA SER A 99 -33.25 -2.88 -4.89
C SER A 99 -32.32 -4.02 -4.51
N ILE A 100 -32.04 -4.18 -3.21
CA ILE A 100 -31.17 -5.26 -2.69
C ILE A 100 -31.92 -6.58 -2.40
N GLY A 101 -33.22 -6.63 -2.70
CA GLY A 101 -34.07 -7.77 -2.36
C GLY A 101 -34.30 -7.93 -0.86
N SER A 102 -34.63 -9.15 -0.43
CA SER A 102 -34.91 -9.46 0.98
C SER A 102 -33.65 -9.43 1.85
N THR A 103 -33.76 -8.84 3.04
CA THR A 103 -32.68 -8.75 4.03
C THR A 103 -32.71 -9.85 5.09
N GLY A 104 -33.85 -10.48 5.33
CA GLY A 104 -34.07 -11.40 6.46
C GLY A 104 -34.96 -12.61 6.14
N GLN A 105 -35.21 -13.42 7.18
CA GLN A 105 -36.06 -14.61 7.18
C GLN A 105 -37.10 -14.48 8.31
N ARG A 106 -38.19 -15.24 8.24
CA ARG A 106 -39.27 -15.17 9.24
C ARG A 106 -38.86 -15.74 10.61
N ASP A 107 -38.13 -16.86 10.62
CA ASP A 107 -37.83 -17.60 11.86
C ASP A 107 -36.69 -16.97 12.68
N ALA A 108 -35.83 -16.19 12.03
CA ALA A 108 -34.80 -15.38 12.68
C ALA A 108 -35.18 -13.89 12.47
N PRO A 109 -35.87 -13.24 13.42
CA PRO A 109 -36.52 -11.94 13.23
C PRO A 109 -35.53 -10.76 13.26
N GLU A 110 -34.25 -10.98 12.98
CA GLU A 110 -33.21 -9.95 12.94
C GLU A 110 -32.36 -10.05 11.68
N VAL A 111 -31.74 -8.93 11.31
CA VAL A 111 -30.74 -8.92 10.25
C VAL A 111 -29.38 -9.27 10.86
N PHE A 112 -28.83 -10.40 10.45
CA PHE A 112 -27.52 -10.86 10.93
C PHE A 112 -26.41 -9.83 10.66
N LYS A 113 -25.47 -9.74 11.61
CA LYS A 113 -24.27 -8.90 11.49
C LYS A 113 -23.46 -9.30 10.25
N GLY A 114 -22.91 -8.31 9.55
CA GLY A 114 -22.15 -8.54 8.32
C GLY A 114 -23.00 -8.70 7.05
N LYS A 115 -24.34 -8.61 7.13
CA LYS A 115 -25.22 -8.57 5.96
C LYS A 115 -24.77 -7.48 4.98
N LYS A 116 -24.61 -7.86 3.71
CA LYS A 116 -24.21 -6.96 2.62
C LYS A 116 -25.31 -5.95 2.31
N MET A 117 -25.08 -4.69 2.66
CA MET A 117 -25.99 -3.56 2.46
C MET A 117 -25.32 -2.40 1.70
N PRO A 118 -26.09 -1.45 1.14
CA PRO A 118 -25.52 -0.21 0.59
C PRO A 118 -24.76 0.59 1.65
N GLY A 119 -23.87 1.48 1.23
CA GLY A 119 -23.07 2.27 2.16
C GLY A 119 -21.80 2.85 1.56
N ARG A 120 -20.97 3.45 2.40
CA ARG A 120 -19.69 4.05 1.97
C ARG A 120 -18.78 3.01 1.33
N MET A 121 -18.29 3.32 0.13
CA MET A 121 -17.33 2.53 -0.64
C MET A 121 -16.03 3.31 -0.83
N GLY A 122 -14.89 2.60 -0.75
CA GLY A 122 -13.55 3.21 -0.82
C GLY A 122 -13.15 3.93 0.47
N GLY A 123 -12.01 4.63 0.43
CA GLY A 123 -11.44 5.31 1.60
C GLY A 123 -10.98 4.36 2.71
N LYS A 124 -10.80 3.08 2.38
CA LYS A 124 -10.32 2.04 3.30
C LYS A 124 -8.88 1.69 2.98
N GLN A 125 -8.10 1.37 4.01
CA GLN A 125 -6.76 0.83 3.85
C GLN A 125 -6.86 -0.58 3.25
N ARG A 126 -6.17 -0.80 2.13
CA ARG A 126 -6.05 -2.10 1.46
C ARG A 126 -4.60 -2.33 1.06
N THR A 127 -4.24 -3.60 1.00
CA THR A 127 -2.92 -4.07 0.58
C THR A 127 -3.09 -4.89 -0.69
N VAL A 128 -2.41 -4.49 -1.75
CA VAL A 128 -2.20 -5.31 -2.95
C VAL A 128 -0.91 -6.09 -2.70
N LYS A 129 -0.98 -7.42 -2.78
CA LYS A 129 0.14 -8.30 -2.45
C LYS A 129 0.87 -8.74 -3.71
N ASN A 130 2.13 -9.15 -3.57
CA ASN A 130 2.96 -9.71 -4.64
C ASN A 130 3.03 -8.81 -5.89
N VAL A 131 3.22 -7.50 -5.69
CA VAL A 131 3.44 -6.54 -6.77
C VAL A 131 4.91 -6.61 -7.19
N TRP A 132 5.19 -6.73 -8.48
CA TRP A 132 6.56 -6.87 -8.97
C TRP A 132 7.22 -5.50 -9.19
N ILE A 133 8.49 -5.35 -8.78
CA ILE A 133 9.28 -4.15 -9.06
C ILE A 133 9.96 -4.30 -10.42
N TYR A 134 9.60 -3.41 -11.35
CA TYR A 134 10.10 -3.43 -12.72
C TYR A 134 11.37 -2.58 -12.89
N LYS A 135 11.39 -1.39 -12.31
CA LYS A 135 12.48 -0.43 -12.51
C LYS A 135 12.64 0.45 -11.28
N ILE A 136 13.87 0.86 -11.00
CA ILE A 136 14.22 1.79 -9.93
C ILE A 136 15.12 2.88 -10.50
N ASP A 137 14.85 4.14 -10.14
CA ASP A 137 15.68 5.30 -10.48
C ASP A 137 16.16 5.95 -9.18
N PRO A 138 17.43 5.70 -8.78
CA PRO A 138 18.00 6.25 -7.55
C PRO A 138 18.10 7.77 -7.54
N VAL A 139 18.34 8.40 -8.70
CA VAL A 139 18.56 9.85 -8.82
C VAL A 139 17.26 10.59 -8.51
N ARG A 140 16.15 10.12 -9.07
CA ARG A 140 14.82 10.72 -8.87
C ARG A 140 14.07 10.14 -7.67
N ASN A 141 14.62 9.11 -7.02
CA ASN A 141 13.95 8.32 -6.00
C ASN A 141 12.58 7.80 -6.46
N LEU A 142 12.55 7.18 -7.65
CA LEU A 142 11.34 6.60 -8.23
C LEU A 142 11.42 5.07 -8.28
N ILE A 143 10.27 4.43 -8.12
CA ILE A 143 10.08 2.98 -8.26
C ILE A 143 8.90 2.77 -9.21
N TRP A 144 9.12 1.98 -10.26
CA TRP A 144 8.04 1.49 -11.12
C TRP A 144 7.67 0.09 -10.71
N VAL A 145 6.37 -0.08 -10.52
CA VAL A 145 5.78 -1.37 -10.15
C VAL A 145 4.89 -1.86 -11.27
N LYS A 146 4.97 -3.15 -11.56
CA LYS A 146 4.05 -3.84 -12.46
C LYS A 146 2.91 -4.40 -11.63
N GLY A 147 1.81 -3.65 -11.55
CA GLY A 147 0.62 -4.03 -10.80
C GLY A 147 -0.23 -2.84 -10.39
N GLN A 148 -1.20 -3.09 -9.52
CA GLN A 148 -2.12 -2.05 -9.03
C GLN A 148 -1.61 -1.42 -7.74
N VAL A 149 -1.68 -0.09 -7.67
CA VAL A 149 -1.39 0.68 -6.46
C VAL A 149 -2.70 1.24 -5.88
N PRO A 150 -3.05 0.94 -4.61
CA PRO A 150 -4.29 1.40 -4.03
C PRO A 150 -4.25 2.89 -3.66
N GLY A 151 -5.02 3.71 -4.37
CA GLY A 151 -5.21 5.12 -4.03
C GLY A 151 -5.39 5.99 -5.25
N ALA A 152 -5.58 7.29 -5.02
CA ALA A 152 -5.47 8.30 -6.06
C ALA A 152 -4.01 8.76 -6.18
N GLU A 153 -3.69 9.46 -7.27
CA GLU A 153 -2.38 10.07 -7.48
C GLU A 153 -2.01 11.02 -6.33
N GLY A 154 -0.73 11.04 -5.94
CA GLY A 154 -0.22 11.89 -4.86
C GLY A 154 -0.50 11.38 -3.43
N ASN A 155 -1.24 10.28 -3.28
CA ASN A 155 -1.42 9.65 -1.97
C ASN A 155 -0.16 8.94 -1.50
N PHE A 156 -0.03 8.85 -0.17
CA PHE A 156 0.99 8.01 0.44
C PHE A 156 0.63 6.53 0.33
N VAL A 157 1.64 5.74 -0.03
CA VAL A 157 1.61 4.29 0.00
C VAL A 157 2.72 3.78 0.88
N PHE A 158 2.48 2.65 1.50
CA PHE A 158 3.44 1.93 2.34
C PHE A 158 3.84 0.67 1.60
N ILE A 159 5.13 0.53 1.35
CA ILE A 159 5.70 -0.62 0.64
C ILE A 159 6.49 -1.42 1.65
N LYS A 160 6.34 -2.73 1.62
CA LYS A 160 7.11 -3.69 2.40
C LYS A 160 7.40 -4.91 1.54
N ASP A 161 8.33 -5.74 1.95
CA ASP A 161 8.60 -6.99 1.26
C ASP A 161 7.38 -7.92 1.24
N ALA A 162 7.25 -8.69 0.16
CA ALA A 162 6.12 -9.57 -0.03
C ALA A 162 6.11 -10.71 1.01
N VAL A 163 4.93 -10.96 1.60
CA VAL A 163 4.78 -12.02 2.61
C VAL A 163 4.77 -13.42 1.99
N TYR A 164 4.21 -13.57 0.79
CA TYR A 164 4.02 -14.89 0.15
C TYR A 164 5.10 -15.21 -0.89
N ARG A 165 5.29 -14.35 -1.91
CA ARG A 165 6.38 -14.52 -2.89
C ARG A 165 7.65 -13.86 -2.38
N LYS A 166 8.39 -14.57 -1.52
CA LYS A 166 9.67 -14.07 -1.00
C LYS A 166 10.73 -14.13 -2.09
N HIS A 167 11.54 -13.09 -2.18
CA HIS A 167 12.75 -13.10 -2.98
C HIS A 167 13.89 -13.77 -2.21
N GLU A 168 14.94 -14.18 -2.90
CA GLU A 168 16.16 -14.68 -2.26
C GLU A 168 16.78 -13.59 -1.37
N ILE A 169 16.92 -13.89 -0.08
CA ILE A 169 17.34 -12.93 0.94
C ILE A 169 18.80 -12.49 0.73
N SER A 170 19.65 -13.38 0.21
CA SER A 170 21.05 -13.10 -0.10
C SER A 170 21.27 -11.96 -1.09
N LEU A 171 20.30 -11.73 -1.98
CA LEU A 171 20.36 -10.68 -3.00
C LEU A 171 19.81 -9.34 -2.50
N LEU A 172 19.09 -9.34 -1.38
CA LEU A 172 18.47 -8.14 -0.83
C LEU A 172 19.42 -7.40 0.11
N PRO A 173 19.43 -6.06 0.10
CA PRO A 173 20.27 -5.29 0.99
C PRO A 173 19.70 -5.33 2.42
N PHE A 174 20.38 -6.02 3.33
CA PHE A 174 20.02 -6.13 4.74
C PHE A 174 21.02 -5.35 5.63
N PRO A 175 20.57 -4.56 6.63
CA PRO A 175 19.18 -4.16 6.96
C PRO A 175 18.57 -3.15 5.98
N THR A 176 19.41 -2.39 5.29
CA THR A 176 19.05 -1.49 4.19
C THR A 176 20.27 -1.24 3.31
N TYR A 177 20.07 -0.64 2.15
CA TYR A 177 21.17 -0.16 1.32
C TYR A 177 21.87 1.03 2.00
N PHE A 178 23.14 0.87 2.35
CA PHE A 178 24.03 1.94 2.76
C PHE A 178 24.84 2.42 1.56
N ARG A 179 24.96 3.74 1.42
CA ARG A 179 25.85 4.34 0.41
C ARG A 179 27.30 4.14 0.86
N GLY A 180 28.08 3.38 0.10
CA GLY A 180 29.50 3.19 0.38
C GLY A 180 30.28 4.48 0.11
N GLU A 181 31.23 4.83 0.98
CA GLU A 181 32.17 5.92 0.72
C GLU A 181 33.07 5.52 -0.47
N GLY A 182 32.91 6.21 -1.62
CA GLY A 182 33.75 6.02 -2.81
C GLY A 182 33.13 5.24 -3.97
N THR A 183 31.87 4.79 -3.88
CA THR A 183 31.14 4.29 -5.06
C THR A 183 30.43 5.47 -5.73
N GLU A 184 30.82 5.80 -6.97
CA GLU A 184 29.99 6.63 -7.83
C GLU A 184 28.66 5.91 -8.01
N ASP A 185 27.58 6.49 -7.46
CA ASP A 185 26.25 5.96 -7.67
C ASP A 185 25.99 5.98 -9.17
N THR A 186 25.79 4.81 -9.77
CA THR A 186 25.31 4.72 -11.14
C THR A 186 24.02 5.52 -11.21
N LEU A 187 24.08 6.65 -11.91
CA LEU A 187 22.94 7.54 -12.14
C LEU A 187 21.90 6.89 -13.07
N GLU A 188 22.24 5.71 -13.58
CA GLU A 188 21.43 4.93 -14.48
C GLU A 188 20.30 4.23 -13.72
N PRO A 189 19.09 4.22 -14.29
CA PRO A 189 18.00 3.51 -13.69
C PRO A 189 18.21 2.00 -13.85
N LEU A 190 18.07 1.27 -12.75
CA LEU A 190 18.16 -0.18 -12.72
C LEU A 190 16.83 -0.78 -13.18
N VAL A 191 16.85 -1.65 -14.18
CA VAL A 191 15.68 -2.35 -14.71
C VAL A 191 15.78 -3.82 -14.32
N ALA A 192 14.65 -4.45 -14.01
CA ALA A 192 14.59 -5.88 -13.74
C ALA A 192 14.81 -6.67 -15.04
N ASP A 193 15.62 -7.72 -14.97
CA ASP A 193 15.75 -8.66 -16.08
C ASP A 193 14.41 -9.37 -16.28
N LEU A 194 13.79 -9.19 -17.45
CA LEU A 194 12.50 -9.79 -17.77
C LEU A 194 12.59 -11.29 -18.06
N GLY A 195 13.81 -11.81 -18.28
CA GLY A 195 14.02 -13.13 -18.87
C GLY A 195 13.38 -13.24 -20.26
N ASP A 196 13.25 -14.48 -20.75
CA ASP A 196 12.58 -14.77 -22.04
C ASP A 196 11.04 -14.73 -21.91
N VAL A 197 10.52 -14.93 -20.71
CA VAL A 197 9.08 -15.03 -20.43
C VAL A 197 8.70 -14.01 -19.36
N ASP A 198 7.70 -13.18 -19.67
CA ASP A 198 7.17 -12.20 -18.74
C ASP A 198 6.72 -12.88 -17.43
N PRO A 199 7.25 -12.46 -16.26
CA PRO A 199 6.89 -13.03 -14.96
C PRO A 199 5.39 -12.96 -14.60
N PHE A 200 4.60 -12.19 -15.34
CA PHE A 200 3.15 -12.13 -15.20
C PHE A 200 2.39 -13.13 -16.09
N MET A 201 3.01 -13.64 -17.15
CA MET A 201 2.43 -14.64 -18.07
C MET A 201 2.67 -16.07 -17.60
N LEU A 202 3.52 -16.28 -16.58
CA LEU A 202 3.77 -17.59 -15.94
C LEU A 202 2.61 -18.06 -15.03
N GLY A 203 1.42 -17.52 -15.20
CA GLY A 203 0.27 -17.75 -14.34
C GLY A 203 -0.99 -18.12 -15.12
N ASP A 204 -0.97 -19.32 -15.70
CA ASP A 204 -2.15 -20.18 -15.89
C ASP A 204 -1.88 -21.53 -15.17
#